data_AF-A0A379ADA7-F1
#
_entry.id   AF-A0A379ADA7-F1
#
_cell.length_a   1.000
_cell.length_b   1.000
_cell.length_c   1.000
_cell.angle_alpha   90.00
_cell.angle_beta   90.00
_cell.angle_gamma   90.00
#
_symmetry.space_group_name_H-M   'P 1'
#
loop_
_entity.id
_entity.type
_entity.pdbx_description
1 polymer ?
#
loop_
_entity_poly.entity_id
_entity_poly.type
_entity_poly.pdbx_seq_one_letter_code
_entity_poly.pdbx_strand_id
1 'polypeptide(L)' 'MVPVVALVGRPNVGKSTLFNRLTRTRDALVADFPGLTRDRKYGRAEVEGREFIVIDTGGIDGTGRGC' A
#
# COMPACT_ATOMS: atom_id res chain seq x y z
N MET A 1 10.23 1.52 17.02
CA MET A 1 9.29 2.10 16.04
C MET A 1 9.33 1.22 14.81
N VAL A 2 8.20 0.83 14.23
CA VAL A 2 8.15 -0.03 13.03
C VAL A 2 8.35 0.86 11.78
N PRO A 3 9.32 0.57 10.90
CA PRO A 3 9.53 1.35 9.68
C PRO A 3 8.33 1.32 8.73
N VAL A 4 8.19 2.37 7.92
CA VAL A 4 7.13 2.50 6.91
C VAL A 4 7.76 2.67 5.54
N VAL A 5 7.33 1.85 4.57
CA VAL A 5 7.83 1.82 3.19
C VAL A 5 6.67 2.11 2.23
N ALA A 6 6.79 3.18 1.45
CA ALA A 6 5.78 3.54 0.44
C ALA A 6 6.18 3.04 -0.95
N LEU A 7 5.26 2.37 -1.64
CA LEU A 7 5.42 1.97 -3.03
C LEU A 7 4.92 3.08 -3.96
N VAL A 8 5.85 3.81 -4.57
CA VAL A 8 5.57 4.93 -5.48
C VAL A 8 6.04 4.59 -6.90
N GLY A 9 5.24 4.96 -7.90
CA GLY A 9 5.56 4.72 -9.30
C GLY A 9 4.35 4.92 -10.21
N ARG A 10 4.60 4.94 -11.53
CA ARG A 10 3.56 5.15 -12.56
C ARG A 10 2.36 4.20 -12.37
N PRO A 11 1.16 4.57 -12.85
CA PRO A 11 0.02 3.66 -12.89
C PRO A 11 0.39 2.32 -13.57
N ASN A 12 -0.18 1.22 -13.09
CA ASN A 12 -0.05 -0.11 -13.70
C ASN A 12 1.36 -0.73 -13.80
N VAL A 13 2.39 -0.17 -13.13
CA VAL A 13 3.74 -0.78 -13.10
C VAL A 13 3.89 -1.97 -12.15
N GLY A 14 2.79 -2.48 -11.58
CA GLY A 14 2.81 -3.64 -10.69
C GLY A 14 3.02 -3.33 -9.20
N LYS A 15 2.78 -2.09 -8.75
CA LYS A 15 2.87 -1.72 -7.32
C LYS A 15 2.02 -2.61 -6.42
N SER A 16 0.76 -2.82 -6.79
CA SER A 16 -0.16 -3.69 -6.04
C SER A 16 0.26 -5.16 -6.08
N THR A 17 0.90 -5.61 -7.15
CA THR A 17 1.48 -6.96 -7.24
C THR A 17 2.65 -7.12 -6.27
N LEU A 18 3.52 -6.11 -6.18
CA LEU A 18 4.62 -6.09 -5.21
C LEU A 18 4.10 -6.03 -3.77
N PHE A 19 3.12 -5.16 -3.51
CA PHE A 19 2.44 -5.07 -2.21
C PHE A 19 1.93 -6.45 -1.77
N ASN A 20 1.11 -7.11 -2.60
CA ASN A 20 0.54 -8.42 -2.29
C ASN A 20 1.61 -9.50 -2.07
N ARG A 21 2.73 -9.43 -2.80
CA ARG A 21 3.87 -10.35 -2.61
C ARG A 21 4.55 -10.13 -1.27
N LEU A 22 4.75 -8.87 -0.87
CA LEU A 22 5.43 -8.50 0.38
C LEU A 22 4.59 -8.81 1.62
N THR A 23 3.27 -8.58 1.56
CA THR A 23 2.38 -8.81 2.70
C THR A 23 2.00 -10.28 2.86
N ARG A 24 2.22 -11.09 1.81
CA ARG A 24 1.58 -12.40 1.60
C ARG A 24 0.04 -12.24 1.66
N THR A 25 -0.72 -13.17 1.10
CA THR A 25 -2.18 -13.02 0.94
C THR A 25 -2.99 -13.09 2.25
N ARG A 26 -2.37 -12.97 3.43
CA ARG A 26 -3.03 -13.17 4.73
C ARG A 26 -3.24 -11.91 5.57
N ASP A 27 -2.42 -10.86 5.44
CA ASP A 27 -2.50 -9.68 6.33
C ASP A 27 -2.44 -8.33 5.60
N ALA A 28 -3.15 -8.20 4.47
CA ALA A 28 -3.44 -6.88 3.91
C ALA A 28 -4.55 -6.22 4.75
N LEU A 29 -4.17 -5.33 5.66
CA LEU A 29 -5.12 -4.51 6.43
C LEU A 29 -5.55 -3.32 5.57
N VAL A 30 -6.76 -3.39 5.01
CA VAL A 30 -7.40 -2.21 4.43
C VAL A 30 -7.85 -1.34 5.59
N ALA A 31 -7.15 -0.23 5.81
CA ALA A 31 -7.44 0.67 6.92
C ALA A 31 -8.48 1.72 6.48
N ASP A 32 -9.75 1.48 6.83
CA ASP A 32 -10.84 2.46 6.67
C ASP A 32 -10.81 3.47 7.84
N PHE A 33 -9.88 4.40 7.82
CA PHE A 33 -9.90 5.54 8.75
C PHE A 33 -10.79 6.66 8.18
N PRO A 34 -11.85 7.10 8.90
CA PRO A 34 -12.70 8.20 8.45
C PRO A 34 -11.88 9.50 8.40
N GLY A 35 -11.58 9.99 7.20
CA GLY A 35 -10.81 11.22 6.97
C GLY A 35 -9.51 11.03 6.16
N LEU A 36 -9.04 9.80 5.95
CA LEU A 36 -8.04 9.51 4.92
C LEU A 36 -8.74 8.85 3.73
N THR A 37 -8.56 9.43 2.55
CA THR A 37 -9.04 8.90 1.27
C THR A 37 -8.83 7.39 1.16
N ARG A 38 -9.94 6.73 0.79
CA ARG A 38 -10.28 5.31 0.67
C ARG A 38 -9.32 4.43 -0.16
N ASP A 39 -8.18 4.97 -0.60
CA ASP A 39 -7.37 4.41 -1.70
C ASP A 39 -6.00 3.87 -1.27
N ARG A 40 -5.65 3.94 0.04
CA ARG A 40 -4.35 3.48 0.54
C ARG A 40 -4.46 2.13 1.24
N LYS A 41 -3.78 1.13 0.68
CA LYS A 41 -3.63 -0.19 1.30
C LYS A 41 -2.40 -0.19 2.20
N TYR A 42 -2.58 -0.67 3.42
CA TYR A 42 -1.50 -0.89 4.39
C TYR A 42 -1.32 -2.39 4.59
N GLY A 43 -0.08 -2.82 4.76
CA GLY A 43 0.18 -4.22 5.06
C GLY A 43 1.42 -4.38 5.89
N ARG A 44 1.42 -5.39 6.75
CA ARG A 44 2.64 -5.82 7.45
C ARG A 44 3.43 -6.72 6.51
N ALA A 45 4.74 -6.49 6.45
CA ALA A 45 5.65 -7.31 5.69
C ALA A 45 6.90 -7.62 6.53
N GLU A 46 7.48 -8.78 6.26
CA GLU A 46 8.74 -9.21 6.86
C GLU A 46 9.67 -9.69 5.75
N VAL A 47 10.87 -9.12 5.70
CA VAL A 47 11.94 -9.58 4.80
C VAL A 47 13.21 -9.75 5.63
N GLU A 48 13.78 -10.96 5.59
CA GLU A 48 15.01 -11.31 6.32
C GLU A 48 14.94 -10.97 7.83
N GLY A 49 13.80 -11.27 8.48
CA GLY A 49 13.59 -10.98 9.91
C GLY A 49 13.35 -9.51 10.24
N ARG A 50 13.21 -8.63 9.23
CA ARG A 50 12.93 -7.20 9.43
C ARG A 50 11.46 -6.90 9.12
N GLU A 51 10.73 -6.52 10.15
CA GLU A 51 9.33 -6.10 10.03
C GLU A 51 9.21 -4.64 9.59
N PHE A 52 8.26 -4.38 8.70
CA PHE A 52 7.89 -3.02 8.28
C PHE A 52 6.42 -2.97 7.83
N ILE A 53 5.88 -1.76 7.79
CA ILE A 53 4.60 -1.47 7.15
C ILE A 53 4.87 -1.07 5.70
N VAL A 54 4.20 -1.72 4.75
CA VAL A 54 4.20 -1.31 3.34
C VAL A 54 2.90 -0.59 3.00
N ILE A 55 3.00 0.45 2.18
CA ILE A 55 1.87 1.26 1.72
C ILE A 55 1.82 1.23 0.18
N ASP A 56 0.69 0.84 -0.40
CA ASP A 56 0.42 1.03 -1.83
C ASP A 56 -0.25 2.40 -2.06
N THR A 57 0.44 3.28 -2.78
CA THR A 57 -0.08 4.62 -3.15
C THR A 57 -0.82 4.61 -4.48
N GLY A 58 -0.94 3.43 -5.13
CA GLY A 58 -1.42 3.29 -6.50
C GLY A 58 -2.91 3.56 -6.72
N GLY A 59 -3.72 3.65 -5.67
CA GLY A 59 -5.13 4.05 -5.76
C GLY A 59 -5.35 5.56 -5.80
N ILE A 60 -4.30 6.38 -5.65
CA ILE A 60 -4.37 7.80 -5.97
C ILE A 60 -4.24 7.90 -7.50
N ASP A 61 -5.29 7.51 -8.20
CA ASP A 61 -5.41 7.82 -9.60
C ASP A 61 -5.38 9.35 -9.68
N GLY A 62 -4.38 9.91 -10.36
CA GLY A 62 -4.35 11.34 -10.70
C GLY A 62 -5.58 11.79 -11.51
N THR A 63 -6.49 10.88 -11.83
CA THR A 63 -7.90 11.15 -12.14
C THR A 63 -8.74 11.18 -10.87
N GLY A 64 -8.51 12.20 -10.04
CA GLY A 64 -9.70 12.88 -9.54
C GLY A 64 -10.52 13.22 -10.78
N ARG A 65 -11.74 12.69 -10.90
CA ARG A 65 -12.76 13.34 -11.73
C ARG A 65 -12.98 14.71 -11.09
N GLY A 66 -12.12 15.66 -11.42
CA GLY A 66 -12.43 17.08 -11.47
C GLY A 66 -13.04 17.33 -12.84
N CYS A 67 -14.30 16.95 -12.97
CA CYS A 67 -15.28 17.55 -13.88
C CYS A 67 -16.66 17.21 -13.32
#